data_AF-A0A372EE53-F1
#
_entry.id   AF-A0A372EE53-F1
#
_cell.length_a   1.000
_cell.length_b   1.000
_cell.length_c   1.000
_cell.angle_alpha   90.00
_cell.angle_beta   90.00
_cell.angle_gamma   90.00
#
_symmetry.space_group_name_H-M   'P 1'
#
loop_
_entity.id
_entity.type
_entity.pdbx_description
1 polymer ?
#
loop_
_entity_poly.entity_id
_entity_poly.type
_entity_poly.pdbx_seq_one_letter_code
_entity_poly.pdbx_strand_id
1 'polypeptide(L)'
;MRSAALPAVRITPELKQQLEDVLADGETVSALVERAVRGEIERRVMEGEFHRRGMEAIERVEAGGMYLTAEDVLGKLEAKLRRAKESRTRR
;
A
#
# COMPACT_ATOMS: atom_id res chain seq x y z
N MET A 1 24.93 6.99 -14.75
CA MET A 1 24.27 5.76 -15.22
C MET A 1 23.00 6.19 -15.98
N ARG A 2 22.68 5.63 -17.16
CA ARG A 2 21.46 6.02 -17.90
C ARG A 2 20.23 5.58 -17.11
N SER A 3 19.49 6.54 -16.56
CA SER A 3 18.17 6.32 -15.97
C SER A 3 17.16 6.05 -17.09
N ALA A 4 16.22 5.14 -16.84
CA ALA A 4 15.04 5.00 -17.69
C ALA A 4 14.16 6.25 -17.51
N ALA A 5 13.63 6.77 -18.61
CA ALA A 5 12.70 7.89 -18.60
C ALA A 5 11.27 7.38 -18.78
N LEU A 6 10.30 8.07 -18.17
CA LEU A 6 8.90 7.85 -18.48
C LEU A 6 8.63 8.21 -19.95
N PRO A 7 7.70 7.51 -20.61
CA PRO A 7 7.27 7.90 -21.94
C PRO A 7 6.67 9.30 -21.93
N ALA A 8 6.73 10.00 -23.07
CA ALA A 8 6.12 11.32 -23.20
C ALA A 8 4.58 11.22 -23.07
N VAL A 9 4.05 11.71 -21.96
CA VAL A 9 2.61 11.78 -21.70
C VAL A 9 2.09 13.15 -22.10
N ARG A 10 1.09 13.20 -22.97
CA ARG A 10 0.38 14.45 -23.30
C ARG A 10 -0.62 14.75 -22.20
N ILE A 11 -0.53 15.95 -21.63
CA ILE A 11 -1.45 16.46 -20.61
C ILE A 11 -2.14 17.72 -21.12
N THR A 12 -3.29 18.04 -20.54
CA THR A 12 -3.99 19.30 -20.86
C THR A 12 -3.24 20.49 -20.25
N PRO A 13 -3.41 21.71 -20.81
CA PRO A 13 -2.83 22.92 -20.23
C PRO A 13 -3.27 23.14 -18.78
N GLU A 14 -4.53 22.83 -18.46
CA GLU A 14 -5.09 23.00 -17.11
C GLU A 14 -4.41 22.08 -16.11
N LEU A 15 -4.20 20.80 -16.48
CA LEU A 15 -3.50 19.85 -15.62
C LEU A 15 -2.03 20.26 -15.44
N LYS A 16 -1.39 20.79 -16.49
CA LYS A 16 -0.02 21.31 -16.38
C LYS A 16 0.05 22.46 -15.38
N GLN A 17 -0.86 23.42 -15.46
CA GLN A 17 -0.91 24.56 -14.54
C GLN A 17 -1.09 24.08 -13.09
N GLN A 18 -2.07 23.20 -12.84
CA GLN A 18 -2.29 22.63 -11.51
C GLN A 18 -1.05 21.93 -10.95
N LEU A 19 -0.29 21.25 -11.82
CA LEU A 19 0.92 20.56 -11.42
C LEU A 19 2.03 21.53 -11.00
N GLU A 20 2.16 22.65 -11.70
CA GLU A 20 3.15 23.70 -11.39
C GLU A 20 2.77 24.47 -10.12
N ASP A 21 1.47 24.69 -9.87
CA ASP A 21 0.96 25.43 -8.72
C ASP A 21 1.13 24.70 -7.37
N VAL A 22 1.26 23.37 -7.39
CA VAL A 22 1.38 22.54 -6.17
C VAL A 22 2.81 22.13 -5.82
N LEU A 23 3.80 22.61 -6.57
CA LEU A 23 5.21 22.29 -6.30
C LEU A 23 5.66 22.92 -4.98
N ALA A 24 6.41 22.16 -4.19
CA ALA A 24 7.12 22.70 -3.04
C ALA A 24 8.35 23.53 -3.47
N ASP A 25 8.90 24.33 -2.56
CA ASP A 25 10.09 25.14 -2.82
C ASP A 25 11.27 24.29 -3.31
N GLY A 26 11.74 24.56 -4.53
CA GLY A 26 12.82 23.83 -5.16
C GLY A 26 12.45 22.44 -5.71
N GLU A 27 11.17 22.04 -5.64
CA GLU A 27 10.68 20.83 -6.29
C GLU A 27 10.53 21.03 -7.80
N THR A 28 10.77 19.95 -8.57
CA THR A 28 10.56 19.96 -10.03
C THR A 28 9.37 19.10 -10.39
N VAL A 29 8.73 19.42 -11.52
CA VAL A 29 7.67 18.59 -12.13
C VAL A 29 8.10 17.12 -12.26
N SER A 30 9.34 16.87 -12.71
CA SER A 30 9.84 15.50 -12.86
C SER A 30 9.96 14.76 -11.52
N ALA A 31 10.39 15.45 -10.45
CA ALA A 31 10.47 14.85 -9.11
C ALA A 31 9.08 14.52 -8.54
N LEU A 32 8.12 15.43 -8.71
CA LEU A 32 6.73 15.19 -8.31
C LEU A 32 6.13 13.99 -9.05
N VAL A 33 6.32 13.91 -10.37
CA VAL A 33 5.83 12.79 -11.19
C VAL A 33 6.49 11.47 -10.79
N GLU A 34 7.80 11.44 -10.56
CA GLU A 34 8.51 10.24 -10.12
C GLU A 34 7.96 9.72 -8.78
N ARG A 35 7.78 10.62 -7.81
CA ARG A 35 7.19 10.31 -6.50
C ARG A 35 5.76 9.80 -6.62
N ALA A 36 4.93 10.42 -7.46
CA ALA A 36 3.55 9.99 -7.69
C ALA A 36 3.48 8.60 -8.31
N VAL A 37 4.31 8.31 -9.33
CA VAL A 37 4.37 7.00 -9.99
C VAL A 37 4.84 5.93 -9.00
N ARG A 38 5.85 6.22 -8.19
CA ARG A 38 6.32 5.31 -7.13
C ARG A 38 5.19 4.97 -6.14
N GLY A 39 4.50 5.98 -5.63
CA GLY A 39 3.38 5.78 -4.70
C GLY A 39 2.25 4.96 -5.32
N GLU A 40 1.92 5.20 -6.59
CA GLU A 40 0.89 4.44 -7.29
C GLU A 40 1.28 2.98 -7.53
N ILE A 41 2.55 2.70 -7.85
CA ILE A 41 3.07 1.33 -7.96
C ILE A 41 2.94 0.61 -6.61
N GLU A 42 3.40 1.24 -5.53
CA GLU A 42 3.32 0.67 -4.18
C GLU A 42 1.87 0.37 -3.78
N ARG A 43 0.94 1.30 -4.06
CA ARG A 43 -0.49 1.12 -3.84
C ARG A 43 -1.03 -0.10 -4.59
N ARG A 44 -0.74 -0.21 -5.90
CA ARG A 44 -1.22 -1.34 -6.73
C ARG A 44 -0.64 -2.68 -6.30
N VAL A 45 0.63 -2.72 -5.91
CA VAL A 45 1.26 -3.94 -5.37
C VAL A 45 0.55 -4.37 -4.08
N MET A 46 0.31 -3.43 -3.16
CA MET A 46 -0.41 -3.72 -1.92
C MET A 46 -1.84 -4.19 -2.16
N GLU A 47 -2.56 -3.55 -3.07
CA GLU A 47 -3.93 -3.93 -3.45
C GLU A 47 -3.98 -5.31 -4.11
N GLY A 48 -3.07 -5.59 -5.04
CA GLY A 48 -2.96 -6.89 -5.69
C GLY A 48 -2.68 -8.00 -4.68
N GLU A 49 -1.74 -7.77 -3.75
CA GLU A 49 -1.43 -8.73 -2.69
C GLU A 49 -2.56 -8.90 -1.68
N PHE A 50 -3.31 -7.84 -1.38
CA PHE A 50 -4.51 -7.95 -0.55
C PHE A 50 -5.59 -8.80 -1.25
N HIS A 51 -5.86 -8.52 -2.52
CA HIS A 51 -6.85 -9.26 -3.30
C HIS A 51 -6.45 -10.74 -3.46
N ARG A 52 -5.20 -11.02 -3.82
CA ARG A 52 -4.66 -12.39 -3.92
C ARG A 52 -4.85 -13.17 -2.63
N ARG A 53 -4.46 -12.61 -1.48
CA ARG A 53 -4.64 -13.25 -0.16
C ARG A 53 -6.10 -13.45 0.21
N GLY A 54 -6.97 -12.52 -0.20
CA GLY A 54 -8.41 -12.63 -0.02
C GLY A 54 -9.00 -13.80 -0.80
N MET A 55 -8.65 -13.93 -2.07
CA MET A 55 -9.09 -15.05 -2.91
C MET A 55 -8.56 -16.39 -2.38
N GLU A 56 -7.29 -16.47 -1.99
CA GLU A 56 -6.72 -17.68 -1.36
C GLU A 56 -7.39 -18.04 -0.02
N ALA A 57 -7.91 -17.05 0.72
CA ALA A 57 -8.68 -17.32 1.92
C ALA A 57 -10.05 -17.92 1.58
N ILE A 58 -10.72 -17.42 0.55
CA ILE A 58 -12.00 -17.94 0.06
C ILE A 58 -11.82 -19.39 -0.42
N GLU A 59 -10.86 -19.64 -1.32
CA GLU A 59 -10.56 -20.97 -1.86
C GLU A 59 -10.29 -22.00 -0.75
N ARG A 60 -9.54 -21.61 0.29
CA ARG A 60 -9.27 -22.49 1.45
C ARG A 60 -10.54 -22.87 2.20
N VAL A 61 -11.49 -21.94 2.34
CA VAL A 61 -12.74 -22.23 3.02
C VAL A 61 -13.65 -23.09 2.15
N GLU A 62 -13.73 -22.80 0.85
CA GLU A 62 -14.45 -23.66 -0.11
C GLU A 62 -13.91 -25.09 -0.13
N ALA A 63 -12.60 -25.27 0.04
CA ALA A 63 -11.94 -26.58 0.17
C ALA A 63 -12.17 -27.28 1.53
N GLY A 64 -13.06 -26.75 2.38
CA GLY A 64 -13.39 -27.32 3.70
C GLY A 64 -12.66 -26.68 4.88
N GLY A 65 -12.01 -25.53 4.67
CA GLY A 65 -11.46 -24.70 5.75
C GLY A 65 -12.54 -24.05 6.60
N MET A 66 -12.15 -23.50 7.75
CA MET A 66 -13.07 -22.86 8.70
C MET A 66 -12.99 -21.33 8.63
N TYR A 67 -14.14 -20.68 8.77
CA TYR A 67 -14.19 -19.25 9.08
C TYR A 67 -13.80 -19.00 10.54
N LEU A 68 -13.22 -17.82 10.80
CA LEU A 68 -13.08 -17.29 12.15
C LEU A 68 -14.08 -16.14 12.31
N THR A 69 -14.74 -16.08 13.45
CA THR A 69 -15.58 -14.93 13.79
C THR A 69 -14.70 -13.71 14.07
N ALA A 70 -15.29 -12.52 14.04
CA ALA A 70 -14.58 -11.30 14.41
C ALA A 70 -14.07 -11.39 15.86
N GLU A 71 -14.86 -11.96 16.75
CA GLU A 71 -14.55 -12.17 18.16
C GLU A 71 -13.33 -13.09 18.33
N ASP A 72 -13.27 -14.19 17.58
CA ASP A 72 -12.13 -15.11 17.59
C ASP A 72 -10.84 -14.45 17.12
N VAL A 73 -10.93 -13.61 16.09
CA VAL A 73 -9.79 -12.86 15.56
C VAL A 73 -9.31 -11.82 16.57
N LEU A 74 -10.23 -11.02 17.13
CA LEU A 74 -9.92 -9.98 18.10
C LEU A 74 -9.30 -10.57 19.37
N GLY A 75 -9.88 -11.65 19.92
CA GLY A 75 -9.33 -12.32 21.10
C GLY A 75 -7.91 -12.86 20.88
N LYS A 76 -7.63 -13.41 19.69
CA LYS A 76 -6.26 -13.86 19.33
C LYS A 76 -5.27 -12.68 19.22
N LEU A 77 -5.70 -11.55 18.67
CA LEU A 77 -4.85 -10.35 18.55
C LEU A 77 -4.56 -9.72 19.92
N GLU A 78 -5.55 -9.61 20.79
CA GLU A 78 -5.38 -9.14 22.16
C GLU A 78 -4.41 -10.01 22.95
N ALA A 79 -4.54 -11.34 22.82
CA ALA A 79 -3.62 -12.28 23.47
C ALA A 79 -2.17 -12.13 22.97
N LYS A 80 -1.97 -11.95 21.66
CA LYS A 80 -0.64 -11.67 21.07
C LYS A 80 -0.07 -10.35 21.59
N LEU A 81 -0.89 -9.30 21.63
CA LEU A 81 -0.50 -7.98 22.13
C LEU A 81 -0.08 -8.04 23.60
N ARG A 82 -0.85 -8.72 24.46
CA ARG A 82 -0.51 -8.91 25.87
C ARG A 82 0.84 -9.60 26.03
N ARG A 83 1.08 -10.69 25.31
CA ARG A 83 2.38 -11.42 25.34
C ARG A 83 3.55 -10.53 24.90
N ALA A 84 3.37 -9.72 23.86
CA ALA A 84 4.40 -8.80 23.38
C ALA A 84 4.71 -7.69 24.39
N LYS A 85 3.70 -7.21 25.13
CA LYS A 85 3.88 -6.24 26.22
C LYS A 85 4.63 -6.88 27.39
N GLU A 86 4.23 -8.07 27.83
CA GLU A 86 4.88 -8.80 28.93
C GLU A 86 6.35 -9.13 28.62
N SER A 87 6.67 -9.53 27.39
CA SER A 87 8.06 -9.80 26.98
C SER A 87 8.92 -8.54 26.91
N ARG A 88 8.31 -7.38 26.57
CA ARG A 88 9.01 -6.09 26.57
C ARG A 88 9.29 -5.58 27.98
N THR A 89 8.40 -5.85 28.94
CA THR A 89 8.59 -5.46 30.36
C THR A 89 9.57 -6.38 31.09
N ARG A 90 9.78 -7.61 30.61
CA ARG A 90 10.78 -8.55 31.14
C ARG A 90 12.20 -8.35 30.58
N ARG A 91 12.36 -7.44 29.62
CA ARG A 91 13.64 -7.02 29.04
C ARG A 91 14.12 -5.74 29.69
#